data_AF-A0A375I3M8-F1
#
_entry.id   AF-A0A375I3M8-F1
#
_cell.length_a   1.000
_cell.length_b   1.000
_cell.length_c   1.000
_cell.angle_alpha   90.00
_cell.angle_beta   90.00
_cell.angle_gamma   90.00
#
_symmetry.space_group_name_H-M   'P 1'
#
loop_
_entity.id
_entity.type
_entity.pdbx_description
1 polymer ?
#
loop_
_entity_poly.entity_id
_entity_poly.type
_entity_poly.pdbx_seq_one_letter_code
_entity_poly.pdbx_strand_id
1 'polypeptide(L)'
;MARTKDNALKVADVAVATAPQTPRLKARYRDEIRAKLQDEFGYTNPMLIPGLSKIVVNMGVGEAAHDSKVLDGAIKDLTAITGQKPMVVKARKSIAQFHLREGQAIGAYVTLRGDRMWEFADRLLTLALPRIRDFRGLNSNQFDGNGNYTFGLTEQVMFHEIDQDKIDRVRGMDITFVTTARTNEEGKALLRALGFPFKAVDDPKVKKKSSGPQRGRRRK
;
A
#
# COMPACT_ATOMS: atom_id res chain seq x y z
N MET A 1 7.18 63.71 2.93
CA MET A 1 6.15 62.89 2.27
C MET A 1 6.88 61.72 1.58
N ALA A 2 7.26 60.71 2.35
CA ALA A 2 6.49 59.47 2.57
C ALA A 2 6.40 58.60 1.29
N ARG A 3 7.43 57.79 1.02
CA ARG A 3 7.42 56.61 0.11
C ARG A 3 8.80 55.92 0.12
N THR A 4 9.19 55.29 1.23
CA THR A 4 10.39 54.40 1.23
C THR A 4 10.49 53.43 2.42
N LYS A 5 9.37 53.05 3.07
CA LYS A 5 9.41 52.09 4.18
C LYS A 5 8.41 50.92 4.11
N ASP A 6 7.62 50.80 3.05
CA ASP A 6 6.56 49.78 2.98
C ASP A 6 6.89 48.52 2.16
N ASN A 7 8.12 48.38 1.66
CA ASN A 7 8.49 47.21 0.83
C ASN A 7 9.51 46.26 1.47
N ALA A 8 9.84 46.46 2.75
CA ALA A 8 10.82 45.64 3.48
C ALA A 8 10.18 44.53 4.34
N LEU A 9 8.85 44.40 4.36
CA LEU A 9 8.11 43.49 5.25
C LEU A 9 7.32 42.38 4.53
N LYS A 10 7.58 42.13 3.24
CA LYS A 10 6.83 41.11 2.44
C LYS A 10 7.68 40.08 1.70
N VAL A 11 8.91 39.80 2.17
CA VAL A 11 9.78 38.78 1.52
C VAL A 11 10.32 37.72 2.50
N ALA A 12 9.68 37.53 3.65
CA ALA A 12 10.15 36.58 4.66
C ALA A 12 9.48 35.19 4.63
N ASP A 13 8.43 34.97 3.83
CA ASP A 13 7.61 33.73 3.88
C ASP A 13 7.72 32.80 2.66
N VAL A 14 8.86 32.77 1.96
CA VAL A 14 9.07 31.77 0.90
C VAL A 14 10.49 31.20 0.95
N ALA A 15 10.83 30.57 2.07
CA ALA A 15 11.98 29.68 2.14
C ALA A 15 11.84 28.68 3.31
N VAL A 16 10.87 27.77 3.22
CA VAL A 16 10.88 26.55 4.04
C VAL A 16 11.08 25.36 3.11
N ALA A 17 12.33 25.06 2.81
CA ALA A 17 12.72 23.78 2.25
C ALA A 17 14.04 23.30 2.87
N THR A 18 14.10 21.98 3.11
CA THR A 18 15.25 21.16 3.51
C THR A 18 15.63 21.05 5.00
N ALA A 19 14.66 20.64 5.82
CA ALA A 19 14.93 19.65 6.87
C ALA A 19 14.19 18.36 6.49
N PRO A 20 14.70 17.14 6.78
CA PRO A 20 13.92 15.93 6.62
C PRO A 20 12.79 15.98 7.65
N GLN A 21 11.65 16.56 7.25
CA GLN A 21 10.45 16.59 8.06
C GLN A 21 10.09 15.13 8.34
N THR A 22 10.19 14.73 9.60
CA THR A 22 9.82 13.38 10.02
C THR A 22 8.37 13.18 9.58
N PRO A 23 8.06 12.13 8.78
CA PRO A 23 6.70 11.92 8.30
C PRO A 23 5.72 11.94 9.47
N ARG A 24 4.58 12.63 9.30
CA ARG A 24 3.59 12.84 10.38
C ARG A 24 3.20 11.54 11.09
N LEU A 25 2.94 10.47 10.32
CA LEU A 25 2.64 9.15 10.86
C LEU A 25 3.82 8.52 11.61
N LYS A 26 5.06 8.78 11.20
CA LYS A 26 6.27 8.27 11.88
C LYS A 26 6.46 8.94 13.23
N ALA A 27 6.22 10.24 13.34
CA ALA A 27 6.23 10.96 14.61
C ALA A 27 5.13 10.42 15.54
N ARG A 28 3.88 10.36 15.05
CA ARG A 28 2.75 9.81 15.81
C ARG A 28 2.98 8.37 16.26
N TYR A 29 3.62 7.55 15.43
CA TYR A 29 3.98 6.18 15.80
C TYR A 29 4.94 6.15 17.00
N ARG A 30 5.97 7.00 16.98
CA ARG A 30 6.98 7.06 18.04
C ARG A 30 6.42 7.60 19.35
N ASP A 31 5.59 8.62 19.28
CA ASP A 31 5.18 9.39 20.46
C ASP A 31 3.95 8.78 21.15
N GLU A 32 2.95 8.35 20.39
CA GLU A 32 1.67 7.88 20.93
C GLU A 32 1.46 6.37 20.79
N ILE A 33 1.69 5.83 19.59
CA ILE A 33 1.27 4.46 19.26
C ILE A 33 2.15 3.44 19.97
N ARG A 34 3.45 3.70 20.09
CA ARG A 34 4.36 2.83 20.84
C ARG A 34 3.94 2.68 22.30
N ALA A 35 3.58 3.77 22.97
CA ALA A 35 3.12 3.72 24.36
C ALA A 35 1.80 2.93 24.48
N LYS A 36 0.84 3.19 23.60
CA LYS A 36 -0.44 2.44 23.59
C LYS A 36 -0.27 0.94 23.40
N LEU A 37 0.60 0.52 22.47
CA LEU A 37 0.87 -0.91 22.23
C LEU A 37 1.64 -1.55 23.39
N GLN A 38 2.52 -0.78 24.04
CA GLN A 38 3.23 -1.21 25.24
C GLN A 38 2.28 -1.45 26.41
N ASP A 39 1.29 -0.58 26.59
CA ASP A 39 0.29 -0.70 27.65
C ASP A 39 -0.72 -1.85 27.38
N GLU A 40 -1.11 -2.04 26.12
CA GLU A 40 -2.08 -3.08 25.73
C GLU A 40 -1.51 -4.50 25.81
N PHE A 41 -0.25 -4.71 25.40
CA PHE A 41 0.36 -6.04 25.32
C PHE A 41 1.44 -6.30 26.38
N GLY A 42 1.81 -5.30 27.18
CA GLY A 42 2.72 -5.47 28.32
C GLY A 42 4.11 -5.98 27.95
N TYR A 43 4.67 -5.57 26.81
CA TYR A 43 5.98 -6.06 26.35
C TYR A 43 7.10 -5.80 27.37
N THR A 44 7.91 -6.81 27.67
CA THR A 44 9.06 -6.64 28.57
C THR A 44 10.21 -5.84 27.96
N ASN A 45 10.27 -5.75 26.62
CA ASN A 45 11.33 -5.05 25.91
C ASN A 45 10.72 -4.07 24.90
N PRO A 46 11.08 -2.77 24.94
CA PRO A 46 10.60 -1.77 23.98
C PRO A 46 10.87 -2.11 22.51
N MET A 47 11.89 -2.92 22.24
CA MET A 47 12.25 -3.37 20.89
C MET A 47 11.34 -4.49 20.35
N LEU A 48 10.52 -5.11 21.20
CA LEU A 48 9.50 -6.09 20.78
C LEU A 48 8.23 -5.43 20.26
N ILE A 49 8.04 -4.12 20.51
CA ILE A 49 6.86 -3.39 20.07
C ILE A 49 6.75 -3.49 18.54
N PRO A 50 5.63 -3.99 18.00
CA PRO A 50 5.42 -4.12 16.57
C PRO A 50 5.55 -2.79 15.82
N GLY A 51 6.21 -2.82 14.67
CA GLY A 51 6.36 -1.69 13.78
C GLY A 51 6.22 -2.08 12.32
N LEU A 52 6.10 -1.08 11.44
CA LEU A 52 6.11 -1.29 10.00
C LEU A 52 7.55 -1.49 9.49
N SER A 53 7.78 -2.59 8.79
CA SER A 53 9.09 -2.93 8.20
C SER A 53 9.21 -2.44 6.76
N LYS A 54 8.21 -2.75 5.93
CA LYS A 54 8.14 -2.35 4.53
C LYS A 54 6.70 -2.37 4.04
N ILE A 55 6.43 -1.60 3.00
CA ILE A 55 5.18 -1.70 2.23
C ILE A 55 5.55 -2.15 0.82
N VAL A 56 4.88 -3.18 0.32
CA VAL A 56 5.02 -3.64 -1.06
C VAL A 56 3.74 -3.28 -1.79
N VAL A 57 3.87 -2.51 -2.87
CA VAL A 57 2.77 -2.22 -3.79
C VAL A 57 3.03 -2.98 -5.07
N ASN A 58 2.09 -3.82 -5.46
CA ASN A 58 2.20 -4.69 -6.63
C ASN A 58 1.02 -4.46 -7.57
N MET A 59 1.31 -4.36 -8.86
CA MET A 59 0.30 -4.28 -9.91
C MET A 59 0.49 -5.45 -10.88
N GLY A 60 -0.51 -6.33 -10.90
CA GLY A 60 -0.59 -7.41 -11.88
C GLY A 60 -1.25 -6.92 -13.15
N VAL A 61 -0.53 -6.96 -14.28
CA VAL A 61 -1.03 -6.50 -15.58
C VAL A 61 -0.95 -7.68 -16.55
N GLY A 62 -1.88 -8.64 -16.43
CA GLY A 62 -1.86 -9.87 -17.24
C GLY A 62 -1.87 -9.61 -18.76
N GLU A 63 -2.47 -8.50 -19.18
CA GLU A 63 -2.51 -8.06 -20.58
C GLU A 63 -1.16 -7.54 -21.11
N ALA A 64 -0.21 -7.26 -20.22
CA ALA A 64 1.14 -6.80 -20.59
C ALA A 64 1.93 -7.86 -21.39
N ALA A 65 1.53 -9.13 -21.32
CA ALA A 65 2.13 -10.19 -22.14
C ALA A 65 1.85 -10.00 -23.64
N HIS A 66 0.77 -9.28 -24.00
CA HIS A 66 0.38 -9.00 -25.37
C HIS A 66 0.75 -7.58 -25.81
N ASP A 67 0.66 -6.59 -24.91
CA ASP A 67 0.96 -5.20 -25.21
C ASP A 67 1.92 -4.60 -24.18
N SER A 68 3.14 -4.31 -24.62
CA SER A 68 4.17 -3.68 -23.79
C SER A 68 3.82 -2.26 -23.36
N LYS A 69 2.96 -1.54 -24.11
CA LYS A 69 2.57 -0.17 -23.77
C LYS A 69 1.73 -0.10 -22.50
N VAL A 70 0.90 -1.12 -22.25
CA VAL A 70 0.08 -1.20 -21.04
C VAL A 70 0.97 -1.30 -19.80
N LEU A 71 2.10 -1.98 -19.91
CA LEU A 71 3.10 -2.07 -18.85
C LEU A 71 3.77 -0.72 -18.58
N ASP A 72 4.13 0.02 -19.62
CA ASP A 72 4.74 1.34 -19.48
C ASP A 72 3.79 2.33 -18.78
N GLY A 73 2.48 2.25 -19.08
CA GLY A 73 1.44 2.98 -18.35
C GLY A 73 1.42 2.63 -16.86
N ALA A 74 1.43 1.33 -16.52
CA ALA A 74 1.45 0.88 -15.13
C ALA A 74 2.70 1.33 -14.37
N ILE A 75 3.86 1.36 -15.04
CA ILE A 75 5.12 1.86 -14.47
C ILE A 75 5.02 3.36 -14.17
N LYS A 76 4.45 4.14 -15.09
CA LYS A 76 4.25 5.59 -14.90
C LYS A 76 3.31 5.86 -13.72
N ASP A 77 2.17 5.16 -13.66
CA ASP A 77 1.18 5.31 -12.59
C ASP A 77 1.80 4.99 -11.22
N LEU A 78 2.49 3.84 -11.10
CA LEU A 78 3.16 3.46 -9.85
C LEU A 78 4.29 4.43 -9.46
N THR A 79 5.01 4.97 -10.43
CA THR A 79 6.06 5.97 -10.18
C THR A 79 5.45 7.27 -9.65
N ALA A 80 4.34 7.73 -10.24
CA ALA A 80 3.63 8.92 -9.80
C ALA A 80 3.09 8.76 -8.37
N ILE A 81 2.47 7.62 -8.08
CA ILE A 81 1.90 7.33 -6.75
C ILE A 81 3.00 7.21 -5.70
N THR A 82 4.04 6.42 -5.95
CA THR A 82 5.00 6.05 -4.91
C THR A 82 6.28 6.90 -4.89
N GLY A 83 6.51 7.73 -5.91
CA GLY A 83 7.74 8.53 -6.05
C GLY A 83 8.99 7.68 -6.27
N GLN A 84 8.82 6.39 -6.61
CA GLN A 84 9.91 5.45 -6.81
C GLN A 84 9.68 4.64 -8.08
N LYS A 85 10.74 4.49 -8.88
CA LYS A 85 10.69 3.68 -10.10
C LYS A 85 10.42 2.21 -9.73
N PRO A 86 9.32 1.61 -10.22
CA PRO A 86 8.99 0.23 -9.92
C PRO A 86 9.87 -0.74 -10.71
N MET A 87 10.00 -1.96 -10.20
CA MET A 87 10.69 -3.05 -10.86
C MET A 87 9.69 -3.90 -11.64
N VAL A 88 10.05 -4.23 -12.88
CA VAL A 88 9.25 -5.09 -13.75
C VAL A 88 9.42 -6.56 -13.34
N VAL A 89 8.30 -7.24 -13.14
CA VAL A 89 8.23 -8.68 -12.84
C VAL A 89 8.15 -9.45 -14.14
N LYS A 90 9.08 -10.40 -14.30
CA LYS A 90 9.11 -11.34 -15.42
C LYS A 90 8.53 -12.70 -15.02
N ALA A 91 7.91 -13.37 -15.98
CA ALA A 91 7.44 -14.75 -15.87
C ALA A 91 8.59 -15.69 -15.51
N ARG A 92 8.42 -16.49 -14.44
CA ARG A 92 9.36 -17.55 -14.08
C ARG A 92 9.12 -18.86 -14.82
N LYS A 93 7.90 -19.08 -15.32
CA LYS A 93 7.49 -20.33 -15.98
C LYS A 93 6.55 -20.00 -17.13
N SER A 94 6.65 -20.78 -18.19
CA SER A 94 5.70 -20.76 -19.31
C SER A 94 4.43 -21.49 -18.92
N ILE A 95 3.27 -20.85 -19.08
CA ILE A 95 1.96 -21.44 -18.79
C ILE A 95 1.03 -21.11 -19.97
N ALA A 96 0.67 -22.14 -20.73
CA ALA A 96 -0.12 -22.00 -21.96
C ALA A 96 -1.51 -21.40 -21.71
N GLN A 97 -2.16 -21.73 -20.58
CA GLN A 97 -3.50 -21.22 -20.23
C GLN A 97 -3.53 -19.68 -20.08
N PHE A 98 -2.42 -19.08 -19.64
CA PHE A 98 -2.27 -17.64 -19.52
C PHE A 98 -1.55 -17.02 -20.74
N HIS A 99 -1.34 -17.80 -21.80
CA HIS A 99 -0.59 -17.40 -23.01
C HIS A 99 0.80 -16.83 -22.70
N LEU A 100 1.41 -17.30 -21.61
CA LEU A 100 2.61 -16.72 -21.03
C LEU A 100 3.84 -17.57 -21.33
N ARG A 101 4.92 -16.91 -21.75
CA ARG A 101 6.25 -17.50 -21.94
C ARG A 101 7.21 -17.01 -20.85
N GLU A 102 8.16 -17.86 -20.48
CA GLU A 102 9.22 -17.51 -19.54
C GLU A 102 9.98 -16.25 -19.98
N GLY A 103 10.29 -15.37 -19.03
CA GLY A 103 10.98 -14.10 -19.27
C GLY A 103 10.09 -12.94 -19.74
N GLN A 104 8.82 -13.19 -20.10
CA GLN A 104 7.88 -12.10 -20.46
C GLN A 104 7.52 -11.23 -19.26
N ALA A 105 7.36 -9.93 -19.47
CA ALA A 105 6.93 -9.00 -18.42
C ALA A 105 5.42 -9.10 -18.18
N ILE A 106 5.02 -9.21 -16.90
CA ILE A 106 3.61 -9.43 -16.49
C ILE A 106 3.12 -8.32 -15.57
N GLY A 107 4.01 -7.63 -14.87
CA GLY A 107 3.60 -6.67 -13.88
C GLY A 107 4.75 -5.83 -13.36
N ALA A 108 4.42 -4.97 -12.42
CA ALA A 108 5.37 -4.08 -11.79
C ALA A 108 5.11 -4.03 -10.29
N TYR A 109 6.17 -3.97 -9.51
CA TYR A 109 6.07 -3.82 -8.05
C TYR A 109 7.10 -2.83 -7.54
N VAL A 110 6.80 -2.25 -6.39
CA VAL A 110 7.70 -1.35 -5.67
C VAL A 110 7.69 -1.72 -4.20
N THR A 111 8.88 -1.68 -3.60
CA THR A 111 9.06 -1.88 -2.16
C THR A 111 9.47 -0.56 -1.54
N LEU A 112 8.62 -0.03 -0.67
CA LEU A 112 8.82 1.21 0.07
C LEU A 112 9.34 0.87 1.47
N ARG A 113 10.37 1.62 1.89
CA ARG A 113 11.00 1.54 3.21
C ARG A 113 11.35 2.94 3.70
N GLY A 114 11.62 3.07 4.99
CA GLY A 114 12.03 4.35 5.58
C GLY A 114 10.91 5.40 5.46
N ASP A 115 11.27 6.65 5.18
CA ASP A 115 10.33 7.77 5.23
C ASP A 115 9.26 7.71 4.12
N ARG A 116 9.62 7.28 2.91
CA ARG A 116 8.68 7.11 1.79
C ARG A 116 7.54 6.13 2.09
N MET A 117 7.84 5.11 2.90
CA MET A 117 6.82 4.15 3.35
C MET A 117 5.76 4.84 4.22
N TRP A 118 6.21 5.67 5.17
CA TRP A 118 5.32 6.40 6.07
C TRP A 118 4.51 7.47 5.34
N GLU A 119 5.11 8.18 4.39
CA GLU A 119 4.42 9.15 3.54
C GLU A 119 3.37 8.48 2.63
N PHE A 120 3.71 7.33 2.04
CA PHE A 120 2.75 6.57 1.24
C PHE A 120 1.58 6.08 2.10
N ALA A 121 1.84 5.56 3.31
CA ALA A 121 0.78 5.16 4.22
C ALA A 121 -0.11 6.35 4.63
N ASP A 122 0.46 7.54 4.84
CA ASP A 122 -0.31 8.74 5.22
C ASP A 122 -1.21 9.22 4.07
N ARG A 123 -0.67 9.27 2.85
CA ARG A 123 -1.43 9.61 1.64
C ARG A 123 -2.52 8.58 1.38
N LEU A 124 -2.24 7.29 1.59
CA LEU A 124 -3.21 6.23 1.40
C LEU A 124 -4.39 6.39 2.37
N LEU A 125 -4.12 6.57 3.66
CA LEU A 125 -5.15 6.67 4.70
C LEU A 125 -5.96 7.96 4.61
N THR A 126 -5.29 9.09 4.41
CA THR A 126 -5.93 10.42 4.48
C THR A 126 -6.58 10.83 3.17
N LEU A 127 -5.98 10.49 2.03
CA LEU A 127 -6.43 10.97 0.71
C LEU A 127 -7.10 9.86 -0.11
N ALA A 128 -6.48 8.68 -0.19
CA ALA A 128 -6.93 7.65 -1.12
C ALA A 128 -8.15 6.86 -0.62
N LEU A 129 -8.15 6.37 0.63
CA LEU A 129 -9.23 5.53 1.14
C LEU A 129 -10.61 6.22 1.13
N PRO A 130 -10.75 7.50 1.53
CA PRO A 130 -12.04 8.19 1.49
C PRO A 130 -12.61 8.39 0.08
N ARG A 131 -11.75 8.38 -0.95
CA ARG A 131 -12.15 8.55 -2.36
C ARG A 131 -12.61 7.25 -3.03
N ILE A 132 -12.46 6.11 -2.35
CA ILE A 132 -12.93 4.84 -2.89
C ILE A 132 -14.46 4.86 -2.94
N ARG A 133 -15.02 4.60 -4.14
CA ARG A 133 -16.47 4.46 -4.32
C ARG A 133 -16.99 3.31 -3.45
N ASP A 134 -18.04 3.58 -2.68
CA ASP A 134 -18.66 2.64 -1.73
C ASP A 134 -17.70 2.07 -0.67
N PHE A 135 -16.85 2.93 -0.10
CA PHE A 135 -15.94 2.52 0.97
C PHE A 135 -16.68 2.14 2.26
N ARG A 136 -16.75 0.85 2.55
CA ARG A 136 -17.37 0.31 3.79
C ARG A 136 -16.36 0.02 4.90
N GLY A 137 -15.10 0.36 4.71
CA GLY A 137 -13.99 -0.05 5.57
C GLY A 137 -13.23 -1.26 5.04
N LEU A 138 -12.00 -1.41 5.53
CA LEU A 138 -11.08 -2.48 5.19
C LEU A 138 -11.45 -3.78 5.91
N ASN A 139 -11.30 -4.91 5.23
CA ASN A 139 -11.58 -6.21 5.80
C ASN A 139 -10.48 -6.59 6.80
N SER A 140 -10.87 -6.78 8.05
CA SER A 140 -10.03 -7.19 9.18
C SER A 140 -9.52 -8.62 9.10
N ASN A 141 -10.02 -9.45 8.18
CA ASN A 141 -9.66 -10.86 8.06
C ASN A 141 -8.54 -11.14 7.06
N GLN A 142 -8.02 -10.13 6.37
CA GLN A 142 -6.93 -10.28 5.38
C GLN A 142 -5.52 -10.30 5.98
N PHE A 143 -5.39 -10.68 7.25
CA PHE A 143 -4.09 -10.94 7.85
C PHE A 143 -3.61 -12.35 7.52
N ASP A 144 -2.30 -12.49 7.33
CA ASP A 144 -1.65 -13.71 6.85
C ASP A 144 -1.35 -14.76 7.96
N GLY A 145 -1.65 -14.46 9.22
CA GLY A 145 -1.31 -15.31 10.37
C GLY A 145 -0.14 -14.78 11.19
N ASN A 146 0.78 -14.06 10.53
CA ASN A 146 2.02 -13.56 11.11
C ASN A 146 2.01 -12.03 11.22
N GLY A 147 0.82 -11.43 11.36
CA GLY A 147 0.68 -9.99 11.56
C GLY A 147 0.91 -9.12 10.31
N ASN A 148 1.10 -9.69 9.12
CA ASN A 148 1.13 -8.90 7.89
C ASN A 148 -0.28 -8.75 7.32
N TYR A 149 -0.52 -7.60 6.70
CA TYR A 149 -1.83 -7.24 6.17
C TYR A 149 -1.74 -6.98 4.68
N THR A 150 -2.62 -7.61 3.90
CA THR A 150 -2.73 -7.35 2.46
C THR A 150 -4.15 -6.98 2.10
N PHE A 151 -4.30 -5.98 1.24
CA PHE A 151 -5.58 -5.72 0.60
C PHE A 151 -5.37 -5.25 -0.84
N GLY A 152 -6.35 -5.57 -1.67
CA GLY A 152 -6.41 -5.12 -3.05
C GLY A 152 -7.25 -3.86 -3.17
N LEU A 153 -6.81 -2.98 -4.07
CA LEU A 153 -7.55 -1.85 -4.58
C LEU A 153 -7.92 -2.15 -6.02
N THR A 154 -9.16 -1.88 -6.40
CA THR A 154 -9.70 -2.26 -7.71
C THR A 154 -9.34 -1.27 -8.83
N GLU A 155 -9.09 -0.02 -8.47
CA GLU A 155 -8.88 1.08 -9.42
C GLU A 155 -7.70 1.93 -8.93
N GLN A 156 -6.93 2.59 -9.82
CA GLN A 156 -5.85 3.51 -9.43
C GLN A 156 -6.26 5.00 -9.33
N VAL A 157 -7.51 5.34 -9.68
CA VAL A 157 -8.04 6.72 -9.78
C VAL A 157 -8.22 7.46 -8.45
N MET A 158 -8.17 6.74 -7.33
CA MET A 158 -8.30 7.30 -5.99
C MET A 158 -7.07 8.12 -5.54
N PHE A 159 -5.92 7.90 -6.17
CA PHE A 159 -4.74 8.73 -5.96
C PHE A 159 -4.88 10.06 -6.70
N HIS A 160 -4.50 11.18 -6.06
CA HIS A 160 -4.58 12.50 -6.69
C HIS A 160 -3.49 12.71 -7.73
N GLU A 161 -2.42 11.93 -7.63
CA GLU A 161 -1.28 11.95 -8.53
C GLU A 161 -1.62 11.39 -9.92
N ILE A 162 -2.72 10.65 -10.03
CA ILE A 162 -3.19 10.08 -11.29
C ILE A 162 -4.22 11.02 -11.92
N ASP A 163 -3.93 11.40 -13.17
CA ASP A 163 -4.85 12.14 -14.03
C ASP A 163 -5.81 11.16 -14.72
N GLN A 164 -7.09 11.25 -14.39
CA GLN A 164 -8.12 10.33 -14.89
C GLN A 164 -8.27 10.37 -16.41
N ASP A 165 -8.00 11.52 -17.04
CA ASP A 165 -8.15 11.69 -18.48
C ASP A 165 -7.02 11.03 -19.28
N LYS A 166 -5.89 10.76 -18.61
CA LYS A 166 -4.72 10.09 -19.21
C LYS A 166 -4.71 8.58 -19.00
N ILE A 167 -5.73 8.02 -18.35
CA ILE A 167 -5.79 6.59 -18.06
C ILE A 167 -6.34 5.85 -19.28
N ASP A 168 -5.54 4.95 -19.86
CA ASP A 168 -6.00 4.06 -20.93
C ASP A 168 -7.00 3.03 -20.41
N ARG A 169 -6.69 2.42 -19.26
CA ARG A 169 -7.45 1.31 -18.64
C ARG A 169 -7.37 1.37 -17.12
N VAL A 170 -8.47 1.01 -16.47
CA VAL A 170 -8.55 0.85 -15.02
C VAL A 170 -7.76 -0.40 -14.61
N ARG A 171 -6.86 -0.24 -13.65
CA ARG A 171 -5.97 -1.27 -13.12
C ARG A 171 -6.07 -1.27 -11.60
N GLY A 172 -6.16 -2.47 -11.03
CA GLY A 172 -6.07 -2.66 -9.60
C GLY A 172 -4.61 -2.72 -9.11
N MET A 173 -4.42 -2.64 -7.81
CA MET A 173 -3.13 -2.89 -7.17
C MET A 173 -3.32 -3.59 -5.83
N ASP A 174 -2.40 -4.47 -5.49
CA ASP A 174 -2.33 -5.09 -4.18
C ASP A 174 -1.30 -4.37 -3.32
N ILE A 175 -1.69 -4.02 -2.11
CA ILE A 175 -0.82 -3.38 -1.13
C ILE A 175 -0.65 -4.32 0.06
N THR A 176 0.60 -4.69 0.33
CA THR A 176 1.00 -5.51 1.47
C THR A 176 1.79 -4.67 2.46
N PHE A 177 1.25 -4.55 3.67
CA PHE A 177 1.90 -3.99 4.84
C PHE A 177 2.59 -5.10 5.61
N VAL A 178 3.92 -5.05 5.63
CA VAL A 178 4.74 -5.99 6.38
C VAL A 178 5.09 -5.38 7.72
N THR A 179 4.69 -6.08 8.79
CA THR A 179 4.96 -5.65 10.16
C THR A 179 5.99 -6.58 10.81
N THR A 180 6.48 -6.18 11.99
CA THR A 180 7.32 -7.04 12.85
C THR A 180 6.49 -7.82 13.88
N ALA A 181 5.15 -7.70 13.85
CA ALA A 181 4.26 -8.44 14.74
C ALA A 181 4.43 -9.95 14.53
N ARG A 182 4.18 -10.73 15.58
CA ARG A 182 4.19 -12.20 15.48
C ARG A 182 2.79 -12.77 15.30
N THR A 183 1.79 -12.05 15.79
CA THR A 183 0.39 -12.49 15.73
C THR A 183 -0.47 -11.50 14.96
N ASN A 184 -1.62 -11.99 14.49
CA ASN A 184 -2.60 -11.14 13.81
C ASN A 184 -3.22 -10.10 14.75
N GLU A 185 -3.31 -10.38 16.05
CA GLU A 185 -3.89 -9.46 17.03
C GLU A 185 -3.00 -8.22 17.18
N GLU A 186 -1.70 -8.43 17.36
CA GLU A 186 -0.69 -7.36 17.40
C GLU A 186 -0.68 -6.55 16.10
N GLY A 187 -0.70 -7.22 14.95
CA GLY A 187 -0.75 -6.56 13.64
C GLY A 187 -2.03 -5.73 13.45
N LYS A 188 -3.17 -6.25 13.91
CA LYS A 188 -4.47 -5.55 13.85
C LYS A 188 -4.48 -4.35 14.79
N ALA A 189 -3.95 -4.48 16.01
CA ALA A 189 -3.83 -3.38 16.95
C ALA A 189 -2.94 -2.25 16.41
N LEU A 190 -1.78 -2.59 15.85
CA LEU A 190 -0.87 -1.62 15.22
C LEU A 190 -1.56 -0.85 14.08
N LEU A 191 -2.19 -1.55 13.14
CA LEU A 191 -2.86 -0.88 12.01
C LEU A 191 -4.08 -0.07 12.46
N ARG A 192 -4.84 -0.53 13.46
CA ARG A 192 -5.93 0.26 14.05
C ARG A 192 -5.41 1.55 14.69
N ALA A 193 -4.33 1.47 15.46
CA ALA A 193 -3.72 2.63 16.10
C ALA A 193 -3.17 3.64 15.07
N LEU A 194 -2.69 3.15 13.92
CA LEU A 194 -2.27 3.98 12.79
C LEU A 194 -3.44 4.68 12.09
N GLY A 195 -4.69 4.30 12.37
CA GLY A 195 -5.88 4.92 11.81
C GLY A 195 -6.46 4.17 10.60
N PHE A 196 -6.15 2.88 10.43
CA PHE A 196 -6.78 2.08 9.38
C PHE A 196 -8.27 1.89 9.68
N PRO A 197 -9.18 2.32 8.78
CA PRO A 197 -10.62 2.16 8.97
C PRO A 197 -11.03 0.72 8.67
N PHE A 198 -11.04 -0.15 9.68
CA PHE A 198 -11.56 -1.50 9.56
C PHE A 198 -13.10 -1.52 9.63
N LYS A 199 -13.74 -2.46 8.93
CA LYS A 199 -15.18 -2.70 9.07
C LYS A 199 -15.53 -3.08 10.52
N ALA A 200 -16.66 -2.57 11.01
CA ALA A 200 -17.15 -2.87 12.36
C ALA A 200 -17.69 -4.32 12.51
N VAL A 201 -18.22 -4.88 11.43
CA VAL A 201 -18.66 -6.28 11.37
C VAL A 201 -17.57 -7.07 10.64
N ASP A 202 -16.90 -7.94 11.39
CA ASP A 202 -15.93 -8.87 10.83
C ASP A 202 -16.71 -9.91 9.99
N ASP A 203 -16.69 -9.78 8.65
CA ASP A 203 -17.27 -10.78 7.74
C ASP A 203 -16.69 -12.16 8.10
N PRO A 204 -17.48 -13.19 8.46
CA PRO A 204 -16.93 -14.47 8.92
C PRO A 204 -15.98 -15.02 7.85
N LYS A 205 -14.75 -15.40 8.25
CA LYS A 205 -13.75 -15.98 7.34
C LYS A 205 -14.42 -17.10 6.54
N VAL A 206 -14.65 -16.88 5.25
CA VAL A 206 -15.13 -17.92 4.35
C VAL A 206 -14.07 -19.01 4.37
N LYS A 207 -14.36 -20.14 5.03
CA LYS A 207 -13.49 -21.32 5.00
C LYS A 207 -13.33 -21.67 3.53
N LYS A 208 -12.15 -21.44 2.95
CA LYS A 208 -11.83 -21.88 1.59
C LYS A 208 -12.14 -23.38 1.55
N LYS A 209 -13.20 -23.78 0.83
CA LYS A 209 -13.42 -25.18 0.51
C LYS A 209 -12.17 -25.63 -0.22
N SER A 210 -11.39 -26.52 0.39
CA SER A 210 -10.28 -27.17 -0.27
C SER A 210 -10.87 -27.98 -1.43
N SER A 211 -10.92 -27.40 -2.62
CA SER A 211 -11.18 -28.16 -3.84
C SER A 211 -9.95 -29.02 -4.06
N GLY A 212 -9.96 -30.22 -3.48
CA GLY A 212 -8.98 -31.25 -3.80
C GLY A 212 -8.99 -31.50 -5.31
N PRO A 213 -7.85 -31.90 -5.91
CA PRO A 213 -7.79 -32.16 -7.34
C PRO A 213 -8.86 -33.19 -7.71
N GLN A 214 -9.77 -32.83 -8.61
CA GLN A 214 -10.75 -33.76 -9.19
C GLN A 214 -9.96 -34.85 -9.95
N ARG A 215 -9.69 -35.97 -9.26
CA ARG A 215 -9.21 -37.19 -9.91
C ARG A 215 -10.31 -37.61 -10.88
N GLY A 216 -10.09 -37.36 -12.17
CA GLY A 216 -10.97 -37.82 -13.23
C GLY A 216 -11.17 -39.32 -13.12
N ARG A 217 -12.41 -39.75 -12.87
CA ARG A 217 -12.80 -41.15 -12.98
C ARG A 217 -12.64 -41.55 -14.45
N ARG A 218 -11.56 -42.28 -14.76
CA ARG A 218 -11.47 -43.07 -16.01
C ARG A 218 -12.67 -44.03 -16.02
N ARG A 219 -13.62 -43.79 -16.91
CA ARG A 219 -14.64 -44.79 -17.25
C ARG A 219 -13.93 -45.91 -18.01
N LYS A 220 -14.18 -47.15 -17.58
CA LYS A 220 -13.84 -48.37 -18.31
C LYS A 220 -14.70 -48.48 -19.56
#